data_AF-I0UV23-F1
#
_entry.id   AF-I0UV23-F1
#
_cell.length_a   1.000
_cell.length_b   1.000
_cell.length_c   1.000
_cell.angle_alpha   90.00
_cell.angle_beta   90.00
_cell.angle_gamma   90.00
#
_symmetry.space_group_name_H-M   'P 1'
#
loop_
_entity.id
_entity.type
_entity.pdbx_description
1 polymer ?
#
loop_
_entity_poly.entity_id
_entity_poly.type
_entity_poly.pdbx_seq_one_letter_code
_entity_poly.pdbx_strand_id
1 'polypeptide(L)'
;MAITAGLPATAAPAGDPDTPVAQDIARNSREHTVLSDSMKKAEGNIPVFVQFKGKGAYEQTQSPAVLANKQAPTNKQAEVQAIKTQVQSQAQAAAQSTGAKTLYTTHNIMRGVALQGDAAQIRALANNPEVERITPIVPKKKQNAGSVVDTGAAENWARENSGYTGKDVKIAVVDSGIDYTHADFGGPGTVEAFNKATKLTEMPAADSGLYDAKKYIGGYDLVGDSYDGTNQTAPDNNPIDCSAGGHGTHVAGTAAGYGV
;
A
#
# COMPACT_ATOMS: atom_id res chain seq x y z
N MET A 1 32.96 1.16 31.37
CA MET A 1 33.46 1.51 30.03
C MET A 1 33.58 0.23 29.24
N ALA A 2 32.62 -0.07 28.37
CA ALA A 2 32.70 -1.15 27.40
C ALA A 2 32.47 -0.51 26.03
N ILE A 3 33.50 -0.55 25.19
CA ILE A 3 33.48 -0.03 23.83
C ILE A 3 33.02 -1.19 22.95
N THR A 4 31.74 -1.19 22.56
CA THR A 4 31.23 -2.04 21.49
C THR A 4 31.37 -1.28 20.18
N ALA A 5 32.39 -1.62 19.40
CA ALA A 5 32.53 -1.18 18.02
C ALA A 5 31.52 -1.95 17.16
N GLY A 6 30.45 -1.27 16.74
CA GLY A 6 29.57 -1.77 15.68
C GLY A 6 30.29 -1.65 14.33
N LEU A 7 30.49 -2.77 13.64
CA LEU A 7 30.94 -2.76 12.25
C LEU A 7 29.81 -2.18 11.39
N PRO A 8 30.08 -1.23 10.47
CA PRO A 8 29.09 -0.80 9.49
C PRO A 8 28.74 -1.99 8.60
N ALA A 9 27.45 -2.26 8.44
CA ALA A 9 26.97 -3.22 7.46
C ALA A 9 27.28 -2.66 6.05
N THR A 10 28.34 -3.17 5.44
CA THR A 10 28.69 -2.83 4.05
C THR A 10 27.70 -3.49 3.10
N ALA A 11 26.99 -2.69 2.31
CA ALA A 11 26.11 -3.16 1.24
C ALA A 11 26.91 -3.92 0.16
N ALA A 12 26.32 -4.98 -0.39
CA ALA A 12 26.89 -5.73 -1.51
C ALA A 12 26.95 -4.87 -2.78
N PRO A 13 27.96 -5.04 -3.65
CA PRO A 13 28.14 -4.21 -4.84
C PRO A 13 27.03 -4.46 -5.88
N ALA A 14 26.57 -3.38 -6.50
CA ALA A 14 25.57 -3.37 -7.57
C ALA A 14 26.18 -3.84 -8.91
N GLY A 15 25.44 -4.66 -9.66
CA GLY A 15 25.86 -5.11 -10.98
C GLY A 15 24.91 -6.05 -11.71
N ASP A 16 23.66 -6.19 -11.29
CA ASP A 16 22.69 -7.06 -11.99
C ASP A 16 21.91 -6.26 -13.06
N PRO A 17 22.11 -6.51 -14.36
CA PRO A 17 21.46 -5.78 -15.46
C PRO A 17 19.95 -5.99 -15.55
N ASP A 18 19.36 -6.88 -14.73
CA ASP A 18 17.91 -7.17 -14.72
C ASP A 18 17.09 -6.26 -13.78
N THR A 19 17.66 -5.17 -13.28
CA THR A 19 16.95 -4.22 -12.39
C THR A 19 15.90 -3.41 -13.18
N PRO A 20 14.59 -3.53 -12.90
CA PRO A 20 13.56 -2.85 -13.69
C PRO A 20 13.53 -1.34 -13.43
N VAL A 21 13.79 -0.53 -14.47
CA VAL A 21 13.63 0.92 -14.44
C VAL A 21 12.15 1.31 -14.55
N ALA A 22 11.70 2.24 -13.70
CA ALA A 22 10.35 2.80 -13.71
C ALA A 22 10.14 3.78 -14.88
N GLN A 23 10.22 3.30 -16.11
CA GLN A 23 9.80 4.04 -17.30
C GLN A 23 8.55 3.37 -17.85
N ASP A 24 7.35 3.72 -17.34
CA ASP A 24 6.11 3.54 -18.11
C ASP A 24 4.83 4.15 -17.49
N ILE A 25 4.93 5.14 -16.60
CA ILE A 25 3.75 5.93 -16.18
C ILE A 25 3.54 7.12 -17.15
N ALA A 26 3.56 6.85 -18.45
CA ALA A 26 3.09 7.79 -19.45
C ALA A 26 1.57 7.65 -19.59
N ARG A 27 0.83 8.53 -18.91
CA ARG A 27 -0.58 8.81 -19.23
C ARG A 27 -0.63 9.40 -20.64
N ASN A 28 -1.08 8.62 -21.63
CA ASN A 28 -2.02 9.02 -22.68
C ASN A 28 -2.16 7.94 -23.79
N SER A 29 -3.39 7.82 -24.30
CA SER A 29 -3.78 7.28 -25.61
C SER A 29 -3.55 5.79 -25.93
N ARG A 30 -4.17 4.88 -25.17
CA ARG A 30 -4.70 3.65 -25.78
C ARG A 30 -6.22 3.67 -25.57
N GLU A 31 -7.01 3.43 -26.63
CA GLU A 31 -8.42 3.10 -26.46
C GLU A 31 -8.51 2.06 -25.33
N HIS A 32 -9.14 2.43 -24.22
CA HIS A 32 -9.19 1.56 -23.05
C HIS A 32 -10.16 0.42 -23.35
N THR A 33 -9.65 -0.62 -24.01
CA THR A 33 -10.42 -1.85 -24.24
C THR A 33 -10.78 -2.45 -22.89
N VAL A 34 -12.04 -2.92 -22.76
CA VAL A 34 -12.55 -3.51 -21.51
C VAL A 34 -11.65 -4.65 -21.03
N LEU A 35 -11.11 -5.47 -21.94
CA LEU A 35 -10.08 -6.47 -21.62
C LEU A 35 -8.67 -5.87 -21.72
N SER A 36 -7.86 -6.02 -20.66
CA SER A 36 -6.42 -5.76 -20.75
C SER A 36 -5.74 -6.77 -21.70
N ASP A 37 -4.57 -6.41 -22.24
CA ASP A 37 -3.83 -7.31 -23.13
C ASP A 37 -3.39 -8.60 -22.42
N SER A 38 -3.06 -8.51 -21.13
CA SER A 38 -2.80 -9.68 -20.28
C SER A 38 -4.05 -10.54 -20.09
N MET A 39 -5.24 -9.94 -19.95
CA MET A 39 -6.49 -10.68 -19.81
C MET A 39 -6.85 -11.45 -21.08
N LYS A 40 -6.58 -10.89 -22.27
CA LYS A 40 -6.85 -11.55 -23.55
C LYS A 40 -6.15 -12.89 -23.69
N LYS A 41 -4.98 -13.05 -23.05
CA LYS A 41 -4.15 -14.27 -23.08
C LYS A 41 -4.22 -15.10 -21.81
N ALA A 42 -4.98 -14.65 -20.81
CA ALA A 42 -5.07 -15.34 -19.53
C ALA A 42 -5.85 -16.66 -19.65
N GLU A 43 -5.38 -17.67 -18.92
CA GLU A 43 -5.94 -19.01 -18.91
C GLU A 43 -6.00 -19.56 -17.48
N GLY A 44 -6.87 -20.55 -17.26
CA GLY A 44 -7.02 -21.23 -15.99
C GLY A 44 -7.68 -20.39 -14.90
N ASN A 45 -7.56 -20.87 -13.66
CA ASN A 45 -8.15 -20.25 -12.48
C ASN A 45 -7.22 -19.16 -11.92
N ILE A 46 -7.56 -17.89 -12.13
CA ILE A 46 -6.70 -16.75 -11.78
C ILE A 46 -7.46 -15.66 -11.00
N PRO A 47 -6.75 -14.85 -10.20
CA PRO A 47 -7.32 -13.65 -9.60
C PRO A 47 -7.40 -12.53 -10.65
N VAL A 48 -8.56 -11.89 -10.76
CA VAL A 48 -8.87 -10.84 -11.73
C VAL A 48 -9.61 -9.71 -11.06
N PHE A 49 -9.20 -8.48 -11.31
CA PHE A 49 -9.95 -7.30 -10.91
C PHE A 49 -10.85 -6.83 -12.05
N VAL A 50 -12.15 -6.78 -11.77
CA VAL A 50 -13.19 -6.25 -12.65
C VAL A 50 -13.60 -4.87 -12.11
N GLN A 51 -13.22 -3.83 -12.83
CA GLN A 51 -13.60 -2.45 -12.57
C GLN A 51 -14.97 -2.17 -13.19
N PHE A 52 -15.87 -1.63 -12.38
CA PHE A 52 -17.17 -1.14 -12.84
C PHE A 52 -17.09 0.33 -13.23
N LYS A 53 -18.00 0.74 -14.11
CA LYS A 53 -18.14 2.14 -14.51
C LYS A 53 -18.54 3.04 -13.34
N GLY A 54 -18.21 4.32 -13.50
CA GLY A 54 -18.56 5.37 -12.55
C GLY A 54 -17.44 5.72 -11.58
N LYS A 55 -17.64 6.84 -10.89
CA LYS A 55 -16.67 7.42 -9.95
C LYS A 55 -16.60 6.64 -8.63
N GLY A 56 -15.46 6.66 -7.95
CA GLY A 56 -15.36 6.14 -6.58
C GLY A 56 -16.21 6.95 -5.58
N ALA A 57 -16.51 6.36 -4.42
CA ALA A 57 -17.28 7.03 -3.37
C ALA A 57 -16.64 8.32 -2.88
N TYR A 58 -15.31 8.39 -2.81
CA TYR A 58 -14.59 9.60 -2.42
C TYR A 58 -14.86 10.74 -3.42
N GLU A 59 -14.74 10.48 -4.71
CA GLU A 59 -14.99 11.50 -5.75
C GLU A 59 -16.47 11.91 -5.81
N GLN A 60 -17.40 10.98 -5.56
CA GLN A 60 -18.84 11.27 -5.60
C GLN A 60 -19.32 12.08 -4.39
N THR A 61 -18.71 11.90 -3.23
CA THR A 61 -19.25 12.43 -1.97
C THR A 61 -18.55 13.68 -1.46
N GLN A 62 -17.34 13.95 -1.95
CA GLN A 62 -16.52 15.07 -1.51
C GLN A 62 -16.66 16.30 -2.41
N SER A 63 -16.45 17.49 -1.83
CA SER A 63 -16.48 18.74 -2.57
C SER A 63 -15.24 18.89 -3.49
N PRO A 64 -15.30 19.73 -4.54
CA PRO A 64 -14.12 20.03 -5.35
C PRO A 64 -12.92 20.55 -4.54
N ALA A 65 -13.17 21.28 -3.45
CA ALA A 65 -12.11 21.78 -2.57
C ALA A 65 -11.40 20.64 -1.82
N VAL A 66 -12.15 19.62 -1.36
CA VAL A 66 -11.57 18.41 -0.74
C VAL A 66 -10.80 17.59 -1.77
N LEU A 67 -11.34 17.40 -2.97
CA LEU A 67 -10.66 16.67 -4.04
C LEU A 67 -9.36 17.37 -4.50
N ALA A 68 -9.30 18.70 -4.37
CA ALA A 68 -8.11 19.49 -4.61
C ALA A 68 -7.17 19.61 -3.39
N ASN A 69 -7.40 18.85 -2.32
CA ASN A 69 -6.64 18.89 -1.06
C ASN A 69 -6.58 20.27 -0.39
N LYS A 70 -7.58 21.13 -0.63
CA LYS A 70 -7.69 22.47 -0.01
C LYS A 70 -8.49 22.47 1.29
N GLN A 71 -9.21 21.39 1.57
CA GLN A 71 -10.06 21.21 2.76
C GLN A 71 -10.01 19.76 3.23
N ALA A 72 -10.28 19.55 4.52
CA ALA A 72 -10.38 18.20 5.09
C ALA A 72 -11.63 17.48 4.56
N PRO A 73 -11.58 16.14 4.39
CA PRO A 73 -12.73 15.36 3.98
C PRO A 73 -13.92 15.54 4.93
N THR A 74 -15.11 15.63 4.36
CA THR A 74 -16.37 15.68 5.11
C THR A 74 -16.85 14.26 5.39
N ASN A 75 -17.37 14.00 6.59
CA ASN A 75 -17.96 12.71 6.91
C ASN A 75 -19.23 12.49 6.07
N LYS A 76 -19.16 11.51 5.16
CA LYS A 76 -20.20 11.13 4.20
C LYS A 76 -20.55 9.65 4.30
N GLN A 77 -20.55 9.13 5.53
CA GLN A 77 -20.65 7.70 5.80
C GLN A 77 -21.89 7.08 5.16
N ALA A 78 -23.07 7.71 5.27
CA ALA A 78 -24.31 7.16 4.71
C ALA A 78 -24.24 7.03 3.18
N GLU A 79 -23.75 8.05 2.47
CA GLU A 79 -23.61 8.01 1.02
C GLU A 79 -22.53 6.99 0.57
N VAL A 80 -21.41 6.91 1.31
CA VAL A 80 -20.37 5.91 1.07
C VAL A 80 -20.89 4.49 1.26
N GLN A 81 -21.69 4.24 2.31
CA GLN A 81 -22.30 2.92 2.53
C GLN A 81 -23.30 2.56 1.43
N ALA A 82 -24.09 3.50 0.93
CA ALA A 82 -24.99 3.25 -0.21
C ALA A 82 -24.21 2.84 -1.47
N ILE A 83 -23.11 3.54 -1.77
CA ILE A 83 -22.22 3.20 -2.90
C ILE A 83 -21.58 1.82 -2.69
N LYS A 84 -21.12 1.51 -1.47
CA LYS A 84 -20.58 0.19 -1.12
C LYS A 84 -21.60 -0.92 -1.40
N THR A 85 -22.83 -0.78 -0.92
CA THR A 85 -23.90 -1.77 -1.13
C THR A 85 -24.20 -1.97 -2.61
N GLN A 86 -24.22 -0.90 -3.40
CA GLN A 86 -24.40 -1.00 -4.85
C GLN A 86 -23.27 -1.79 -5.51
N VAL A 87 -22.02 -1.50 -5.17
CA VAL A 87 -20.87 -2.25 -5.70
C VAL A 87 -20.92 -3.72 -5.27
N GLN A 88 -21.31 -4.02 -4.03
CA GLN A 88 -21.45 -5.39 -3.54
C GLN A 88 -22.51 -6.17 -4.32
N SER A 89 -23.64 -5.53 -4.68
CA SER A 89 -24.65 -6.15 -5.54
C SER A 89 -24.13 -6.43 -6.95
N GLN A 90 -23.43 -5.46 -7.57
CA GLN A 90 -22.78 -5.66 -8.88
C GLN A 90 -21.73 -6.79 -8.84
N ALA A 91 -20.93 -6.83 -7.77
CA ALA A 91 -19.94 -7.87 -7.52
C ALA A 91 -20.57 -9.27 -7.41
N GLN A 92 -21.68 -9.37 -6.67
CA GLN A 92 -22.40 -10.64 -6.51
C GLN A 92 -22.97 -11.13 -7.84
N ALA A 93 -23.56 -10.23 -8.64
CA ALA A 93 -24.06 -10.56 -9.97
C ALA A 93 -22.94 -11.03 -10.91
N ALA A 94 -21.80 -10.33 -10.91
CA ALA A 94 -20.62 -10.73 -11.70
C ALA A 94 -20.12 -12.12 -11.29
N ALA A 95 -19.91 -12.35 -10.00
CA ALA A 95 -19.46 -13.65 -9.46
C ALA A 95 -20.41 -14.80 -9.82
N GLN A 96 -21.73 -14.58 -9.70
CA GLN A 96 -22.75 -15.57 -10.06
C GLN A 96 -22.72 -15.90 -11.57
N SER A 97 -22.57 -14.89 -12.42
CA SER A 97 -22.56 -15.07 -13.88
C SER A 97 -21.33 -15.83 -14.39
N THR A 98 -20.21 -15.79 -13.66
CA THR A 98 -18.95 -16.44 -14.06
C THR A 98 -18.62 -17.69 -13.25
N GLY A 99 -19.38 -17.98 -12.18
CA GLY A 99 -19.04 -19.02 -11.20
C GLY A 99 -17.77 -18.72 -10.39
N ALA A 100 -17.29 -17.47 -10.39
CA ALA A 100 -16.05 -17.09 -9.72
C ALA A 100 -16.29 -16.81 -8.22
N LYS A 101 -15.24 -17.01 -7.40
CA LYS A 101 -15.25 -16.64 -5.99
C LYS A 101 -14.90 -15.16 -5.84
N THR A 102 -15.72 -14.38 -5.15
CA THR A 102 -15.36 -13.02 -4.75
C THR A 102 -14.24 -13.04 -3.70
N LEU A 103 -13.15 -12.34 -3.99
CA LEU A 103 -12.04 -12.12 -3.06
C LEU A 103 -12.30 -10.88 -2.20
N TYR A 104 -12.58 -9.74 -2.83
CA TYR A 104 -12.92 -8.48 -2.17
C TYR A 104 -13.63 -7.52 -3.13
N THR A 105 -14.18 -6.43 -2.59
CA THR A 105 -14.77 -5.33 -3.38
C THR A 105 -14.08 -4.01 -3.03
N THR A 106 -14.01 -3.12 -4.00
CA THR A 106 -13.50 -1.76 -3.83
C THR A 106 -14.58 -0.78 -4.25
N HIS A 107 -14.75 0.31 -3.50
CA HIS A 107 -15.78 1.31 -3.79
C HIS A 107 -15.32 2.75 -3.55
N ASN A 108 -14.27 2.96 -2.74
CA ASN A 108 -13.88 4.31 -2.33
C ASN A 108 -13.13 5.09 -3.42
N ILE A 109 -12.05 4.52 -3.96
CA ILE A 109 -11.24 5.14 -5.03
C ILE A 109 -11.76 4.69 -6.40
N MET A 110 -11.95 3.38 -6.56
CA MET A 110 -12.52 2.77 -7.75
C MET A 110 -13.64 1.82 -7.33
N ARG A 111 -14.60 1.63 -8.24
CA ARG A 111 -15.69 0.67 -8.09
C ARG A 111 -15.28 -0.63 -8.75
N GLY A 112 -15.35 -1.75 -8.04
CA GLY A 112 -15.00 -3.02 -8.65
C GLY A 112 -14.98 -4.19 -7.69
N VAL A 113 -14.71 -5.36 -8.27
CA VAL A 113 -14.61 -6.64 -7.58
C VAL A 113 -13.36 -7.38 -7.99
N ALA A 114 -12.64 -7.95 -7.02
CA ALA A 114 -11.63 -8.96 -7.26
C ALA A 114 -12.31 -10.34 -7.24
N LEU A 115 -12.15 -11.10 -8.31
CA LEU A 115 -12.70 -12.44 -8.50
C LEU A 115 -11.56 -13.44 -8.67
N GLN A 116 -11.69 -14.62 -8.09
CA GLN A 116 -10.87 -15.80 -8.40
C GLN A 116 -11.73 -16.78 -9.19
N GLY A 117 -11.36 -17.04 -10.44
CA GLY A 117 -12.13 -17.94 -11.30
C GLY A 117 -11.48 -18.20 -12.65
N ASP A 118 -12.18 -18.97 -13.47
CA ASP A 118 -11.73 -19.30 -14.83
C ASP A 118 -11.64 -18.04 -15.71
N ALA A 119 -10.48 -17.83 -16.34
CA ALA A 119 -10.20 -16.67 -17.16
C ALA A 119 -11.13 -16.54 -18.39
N ALA A 120 -11.60 -17.65 -18.97
CA ALA A 120 -12.53 -17.61 -20.10
C ALA A 120 -13.92 -17.13 -19.65
N GLN A 121 -14.41 -17.63 -18.51
CA GLN A 121 -15.69 -17.19 -17.94
C GLN A 121 -15.65 -15.71 -17.54
N ILE A 122 -14.58 -15.27 -16.87
CA ILE A 122 -14.44 -13.86 -16.44
C ILE A 122 -14.34 -12.92 -17.65
N ARG A 123 -13.70 -13.32 -18.76
CA ARG A 123 -13.67 -12.51 -19.99
C ARG A 123 -15.07 -12.20 -20.54
N ALA A 124 -16.06 -13.07 -20.32
CA ALA A 124 -17.43 -12.84 -20.79
C ALA A 124 -18.08 -11.60 -20.15
N LEU A 125 -17.60 -11.16 -18.98
CA LEU A 125 -18.04 -9.91 -18.33
C LEU A 125 -17.73 -8.67 -19.18
N ALA A 126 -16.83 -8.76 -20.17
CA ALA A 126 -16.56 -7.65 -21.08
C ALA A 126 -17.78 -7.24 -21.93
N ASN A 127 -18.78 -8.11 -22.06
CA ASN A 127 -20.04 -7.82 -22.74
C ASN A 127 -21.04 -7.06 -21.84
N ASN A 128 -20.75 -6.91 -20.54
CA ASN A 128 -21.60 -6.18 -19.62
C ASN A 128 -21.33 -4.67 -19.75
N PRO A 129 -22.33 -3.83 -20.10
CA PRO A 129 -22.12 -2.40 -20.29
C PRO A 129 -21.67 -1.65 -19.03
N GLU A 130 -21.87 -2.23 -17.84
CA GLU A 130 -21.43 -1.67 -16.54
C GLU A 130 -19.97 -1.96 -16.22
N VAL A 131 -19.27 -2.79 -17.02
CA VAL A 131 -17.85 -3.09 -16.82
C VAL A 131 -17.01 -2.11 -17.61
N GLU A 132 -16.08 -1.46 -16.91
CA GLU A 132 -15.11 -0.51 -17.49
C GLU A 132 -13.83 -1.25 -17.90
N ARG A 133 -13.33 -2.14 -17.05
CA ARG A 133 -12.04 -2.79 -17.25
C ARG A 133 -11.93 -4.13 -16.53
N ILE A 134 -11.22 -5.07 -17.13
CA ILE A 134 -10.89 -6.40 -16.58
C ILE A 134 -9.38 -6.59 -16.70
N THR A 135 -8.71 -6.76 -15.56
CA THR A 135 -7.25 -6.92 -15.49
C THR A 135 -6.88 -8.04 -14.50
N PRO A 136 -6.00 -8.99 -14.86
CA PRO A 136 -5.47 -9.97 -13.90
C PRO A 136 -4.78 -9.29 -12.72
N ILE A 137 -4.99 -9.81 -11.51
CA ILE A 137 -4.24 -9.39 -10.33
C ILE A 137 -2.92 -10.16 -10.34
N VAL A 138 -1.82 -9.44 -10.44
CA VAL A 138 -0.48 -10.04 -10.43
C VAL A 138 0.07 -9.95 -9.01
N PRO A 139 0.33 -11.08 -8.32
CA PRO A 139 0.95 -11.05 -6.99
C PRO A 139 2.29 -10.32 -7.04
N LYS A 140 2.51 -9.46 -6.05
CA LYS A 140 3.78 -8.75 -5.85
C LYS A 140 4.47 -9.28 -4.60
N LYS A 141 5.80 -9.24 -4.61
CA LYS A 141 6.64 -9.64 -3.48
C LYS A 141 7.49 -8.45 -3.05
N LYS A 142 7.81 -8.39 -1.76
CA LYS A 142 8.68 -7.37 -1.15
C LYS A 142 10.06 -7.40 -1.82
N GLN A 143 10.59 -6.24 -2.21
CA GLN A 143 11.92 -6.07 -2.80
C GLN A 143 12.48 -4.70 -2.37
N ASN A 144 13.72 -4.67 -1.88
CA ASN A 144 14.44 -3.43 -1.55
C ASN A 144 15.93 -3.48 -1.92
N ALA A 145 16.31 -4.28 -2.92
CA ALA A 145 17.69 -4.29 -3.39
C ALA A 145 17.92 -3.11 -4.37
N GLY A 146 18.96 -2.30 -4.13
CA GLY A 146 19.56 -1.41 -5.15
C GLY A 146 19.20 0.09 -5.13
N SER A 147 18.30 0.57 -4.27
CA SER A 147 17.69 1.92 -4.38
C SER A 147 18.58 3.12 -3.98
N VAL A 148 19.68 2.91 -3.25
CA VAL A 148 20.52 4.03 -2.74
C VAL A 148 21.38 4.66 -3.84
N VAL A 149 21.89 3.88 -4.80
CA VAL A 149 22.80 4.39 -5.84
C VAL A 149 22.04 5.21 -6.91
N ASP A 150 20.80 4.83 -7.22
CA ASP A 150 20.04 5.44 -8.34
C ASP A 150 19.35 6.76 -8.00
N THR A 151 19.24 7.13 -6.72
CA THR A 151 18.47 8.32 -6.29
C THR A 151 19.29 9.59 -6.13
N GLY A 152 20.63 9.52 -6.14
CA GLY A 152 21.51 10.66 -5.82
C GLY A 152 21.27 11.23 -4.41
N ALA A 153 20.62 10.47 -3.52
CA ALA A 153 20.21 10.95 -2.19
C ALA A 153 21.41 11.36 -1.34
N ALA A 154 22.49 10.56 -1.37
CA ALA A 154 23.74 10.86 -0.68
C ALA A 154 24.38 12.18 -1.18
N GLU A 155 24.31 12.45 -2.48
CA GLU A 155 24.85 13.67 -3.08
C GLU A 155 24.03 14.90 -2.71
N ASN A 156 22.71 14.77 -2.58
CA ASN A 156 21.83 15.85 -2.12
C ASN A 156 21.96 16.14 -0.62
N TRP A 157 22.22 15.12 0.22
CA TRP A 157 22.52 15.30 1.64
C TRP A 157 23.93 15.85 1.88
N ALA A 158 24.91 15.46 1.07
CA ALA A 158 26.28 15.96 1.14
C ALA A 158 26.45 17.40 0.61
N ARG A 159 25.48 17.91 -0.15
CA ARG A 159 25.41 19.34 -0.49
C ARG A 159 25.04 20.12 0.77
N GLU A 160 26.03 20.73 1.41
CA GLU A 160 25.83 21.67 2.51
C GLU A 160 24.72 22.67 2.14
N ASN A 161 23.70 22.79 3.01
CA ASN A 161 22.63 23.79 2.92
C ASN A 161 21.72 23.71 1.68
N SER A 162 21.23 22.54 1.30
CA SER A 162 20.13 22.48 0.32
C SER A 162 18.87 23.23 0.82
N GLY A 163 18.68 23.35 2.13
CA GLY A 163 17.46 23.91 2.74
C GLY A 163 16.21 23.05 2.55
N TYR A 164 16.32 21.96 1.79
CA TYR A 164 15.24 21.03 1.46
C TYR A 164 15.27 19.85 2.43
N THR A 165 14.52 19.99 3.52
CA THR A 165 14.46 18.98 4.59
C THR A 165 13.27 18.02 4.46
N GLY A 166 12.36 18.26 3.51
CA GLY A 166 11.05 17.63 3.49
C GLY A 166 10.09 18.17 4.56
N LYS A 167 10.38 19.32 5.17
CA LYS A 167 9.46 20.00 6.10
C LYS A 167 8.08 20.18 5.45
N ASP A 168 7.03 19.89 6.22
CA ASP A 168 5.62 19.92 5.81
C ASP A 168 5.22 18.89 4.72
N VAL A 169 6.13 17.97 4.36
CA VAL A 169 5.82 16.80 3.51
C VAL A 169 5.45 15.62 4.39
N LYS A 170 4.31 14.98 4.08
CA LYS A 170 3.88 13.72 4.69
C LYS A 170 4.20 12.56 3.76
N ILE A 171 4.81 11.52 4.30
CA ILE A 171 5.14 10.28 3.57
C ILE A 171 4.25 9.18 4.12
N ALA A 172 3.50 8.52 3.23
CA ALA A 172 2.76 7.30 3.56
C ALA A 172 3.50 6.10 2.98
N VAL A 173 3.86 5.15 3.84
CA VAL A 173 4.49 3.88 3.45
C VAL A 173 3.43 2.79 3.51
N VAL A 174 3.21 2.08 2.40
CA VAL A 174 2.30 0.92 2.33
C VAL A 174 3.16 -0.32 2.14
N ASP A 175 3.46 -1.01 3.22
CA ASP A 175 4.41 -2.13 3.28
C ASP A 175 4.07 -3.08 4.44
N SER A 176 5.01 -3.85 4.99
CA SER A 176 4.80 -4.81 6.09
C SER A 176 4.55 -4.19 7.47
N GLY A 177 4.45 -2.86 7.56
CA GLY A 177 4.32 -2.13 8.82
C GLY A 177 5.54 -1.24 9.09
N ILE A 178 5.62 -0.72 10.31
CA ILE A 178 6.75 0.07 10.80
C ILE A 178 7.01 -0.25 12.27
N ASP A 179 8.24 -0.59 12.63
CA ASP A 179 8.67 -0.58 14.03
C ASP A 179 8.79 0.86 14.53
N TYR A 180 7.66 1.46 14.93
CA TYR A 180 7.62 2.80 15.50
C TYR A 180 8.32 2.91 16.86
N THR A 181 8.71 1.79 17.47
CA THR A 181 9.50 1.76 18.71
C THR A 181 11.00 1.89 18.47
N HIS A 182 11.44 1.78 17.22
CA HIS A 182 12.84 1.89 16.84
C HIS A 182 13.40 3.29 17.11
N ALA A 183 14.66 3.37 17.58
CA ALA A 183 15.32 4.63 17.92
C ALA A 183 15.48 5.56 16.70
N ASP A 184 15.59 4.99 15.51
CA ASP A 184 15.66 5.73 14.24
C ASP A 184 14.40 6.56 13.95
N PHE A 185 13.27 6.23 14.59
CA PHE A 185 12.04 7.03 14.54
C PHE A 185 11.76 7.78 15.84
N GLY A 186 12.72 7.84 16.76
CA GLY A 186 12.59 8.50 18.06
C GLY A 186 11.91 7.66 19.15
N GLY A 187 11.67 6.37 18.90
CA GLY A 187 11.18 5.43 19.91
C GLY A 187 12.27 4.98 20.89
N PRO A 188 11.94 4.15 21.91
CA PRO A 188 12.91 3.69 22.91
C PRO A 188 14.08 2.87 22.35
N GLY A 189 13.90 2.19 21.21
CA GLY A 189 14.89 1.32 20.60
C GLY A 189 15.22 0.06 21.42
N THR A 190 14.30 -0.40 22.26
CA THR A 190 14.51 -1.57 23.14
C THR A 190 13.65 -2.75 22.72
N VAL A 191 14.18 -3.96 22.92
CA VAL A 191 13.44 -5.22 22.69
C VAL A 191 12.18 -5.30 23.57
N GLU A 192 12.22 -4.72 24.78
CA GLU A 192 11.06 -4.65 25.67
C GLU A 192 9.94 -3.79 25.07
N ALA A 193 10.26 -2.61 24.56
CA ALA A 193 9.30 -1.72 23.92
C ALA A 193 8.69 -2.38 22.67
N PHE A 194 9.52 -2.99 21.82
CA PHE A 194 9.07 -3.72 20.64
C PHE A 194 8.12 -4.86 20.99
N ASN A 195 8.51 -5.74 21.93
CA ASN A 195 7.69 -6.87 22.37
C ASN A 195 6.38 -6.46 23.05
N LYS A 196 6.34 -5.26 23.64
CA LYS A 196 5.11 -4.68 24.17
C LYS A 196 4.21 -4.21 23.04
N ALA A 197 4.78 -3.52 22.05
CA ALA A 197 4.05 -2.97 20.91
C ALA A 197 3.45 -4.07 20.01
N THR A 198 4.17 -5.17 19.76
CA THR A 198 3.68 -6.31 18.94
C THR A 198 2.52 -7.09 19.56
N LYS A 199 2.15 -6.81 20.81
CA LYS A 199 1.01 -7.42 21.50
C LYS A 199 -0.23 -6.54 21.52
N LEU A 200 -0.13 -5.32 20.99
CA LEU A 200 -1.25 -4.39 20.90
C LEU A 200 -2.02 -4.64 19.59
N THR A 201 -3.31 -4.34 19.60
CA THR A 201 -4.16 -4.28 18.39
C THR A 201 -4.54 -2.83 18.04
N GLU A 202 -4.12 -1.88 18.88
CA GLU A 202 -4.40 -0.46 18.76
C GLU A 202 -3.09 0.30 18.87
N MET A 203 -2.98 1.39 18.12
CA MET A 203 -1.88 2.32 18.26
C MET A 203 -1.81 2.83 19.72
N PRO A 204 -0.64 2.78 20.37
CA PRO A 204 -0.53 3.26 21.73
C PRO A 204 -0.77 4.78 21.81
N ALA A 205 -1.20 5.25 22.99
CA ALA A 205 -1.38 6.68 23.24
C ALA A 205 -0.07 7.46 23.02
N ALA A 206 -0.17 8.73 22.62
CA ALA A 206 1.01 9.56 22.31
C ALA A 206 1.95 9.77 23.51
N ASP A 207 1.45 9.61 24.74
CA ASP A 207 2.22 9.68 25.99
C ASP A 207 2.71 8.31 26.50
N SER A 208 2.51 7.24 25.72
CA SER A 208 2.92 5.87 26.09
C SER A 208 4.44 5.67 26.22
N GLY A 209 5.22 6.59 25.65
CA GLY A 209 6.67 6.46 25.52
C GLY A 209 7.11 5.42 24.49
N LEU A 210 6.20 4.86 23.68
CA LEU A 210 6.55 3.82 22.69
C LEU A 210 6.94 4.38 21.32
N TYR A 211 6.65 5.64 21.02
CA TYR A 211 7.01 6.30 19.75
C TYR A 211 7.14 7.82 19.93
N ASP A 212 7.78 8.50 18.97
CA ASP A 212 7.81 9.96 18.89
C ASP A 212 6.65 10.48 18.02
N ALA A 213 5.63 11.06 18.66
CA ALA A 213 4.47 11.63 17.97
C ALA A 213 4.80 12.85 17.07
N LYS A 214 5.98 13.46 17.20
CA LYS A 214 6.44 14.52 16.28
C LYS A 214 6.96 13.95 14.97
N LYS A 215 7.48 12.72 15.00
CA LYS A 215 8.04 12.02 13.85
C LYS A 215 7.01 11.14 13.16
N TYR A 216 6.27 10.39 13.94
CA TYR A 216 5.35 9.37 13.49
C TYR A 216 3.91 9.76 13.83
N ILE A 217 3.10 9.94 12.78
CA ILE A 217 1.71 10.41 12.89
C ILE A 217 0.71 9.27 13.04
N GLY A 218 1.14 8.01 12.88
CA GLY A 218 0.30 6.81 12.96
C GLY A 218 0.14 6.05 11.65
N GLY A 219 -0.75 5.05 11.68
CA GLY A 219 -1.01 4.14 10.57
C GLY A 219 -2.04 3.07 10.95
N TYR A 220 -2.24 2.13 10.04
CA TYR A 220 -3.18 1.02 10.20
C TYR A 220 -2.55 -0.26 9.65
N ASP A 221 -2.79 -1.39 10.31
CA ASP A 221 -2.57 -2.69 9.68
C ASP A 221 -3.79 -3.06 8.84
N LEU A 222 -3.61 -3.10 7.53
CA LEU A 222 -4.69 -3.36 6.58
C LEU A 222 -4.95 -4.84 6.35
N VAL A 223 -4.03 -5.74 6.74
CA VAL A 223 -4.05 -7.13 6.29
C VAL A 223 -3.71 -8.15 7.37
N GLY A 224 -3.09 -7.76 8.48
CA GLY A 224 -2.65 -8.68 9.52
C GLY A 224 -1.22 -9.17 9.28
N ASP A 225 -0.49 -9.41 10.37
CA ASP A 225 0.88 -9.93 10.37
C ASP A 225 1.09 -11.23 9.59
N SER A 226 0.06 -12.09 9.57
CA SER A 226 0.13 -13.40 8.91
C SER A 226 -0.16 -13.33 7.41
N TYR A 227 -0.42 -12.15 6.84
CA TYR A 227 -0.86 -12.02 5.45
C TYR A 227 0.25 -12.38 4.44
N ASP A 228 -0.05 -13.33 3.55
CA ASP A 228 0.89 -13.80 2.52
C ASP A 228 0.38 -13.57 1.09
N GLY A 229 -0.76 -12.88 0.94
CA GLY A 229 -1.42 -12.67 -0.35
C GLY A 229 -2.43 -13.74 -0.73
N THR A 230 -2.49 -14.85 0.01
CA THR A 230 -3.37 -16.00 -0.28
C THR A 230 -4.40 -16.26 0.82
N ASN A 231 -4.09 -15.86 2.05
CA ASN A 231 -4.99 -15.97 3.20
C ASN A 231 -5.92 -14.77 3.36
N GLN A 232 -6.90 -14.91 4.26
CA GLN A 232 -7.83 -13.85 4.61
C GLN A 232 -7.11 -12.77 5.44
N THR A 233 -7.43 -11.51 5.17
CA THR A 233 -6.90 -10.37 5.92
C THR A 233 -7.44 -10.36 7.36
N ALA A 234 -6.59 -10.00 8.32
CA ALA A 234 -6.94 -9.75 9.72
C ALA A 234 -6.46 -8.35 10.14
N PRO A 235 -7.13 -7.27 9.69
CA PRO A 235 -6.70 -5.89 9.92
C PRO A 235 -6.86 -5.47 11.39
N ASP A 236 -6.02 -4.56 11.85
CA ASP A 236 -6.15 -3.86 13.13
C ASP A 236 -5.58 -2.42 13.07
N ASN A 237 -5.60 -1.71 14.20
CA ASN A 237 -5.18 -0.31 14.27
C ASN A 237 -3.71 -0.16 14.73
N ASN A 238 -2.95 -1.25 14.81
CA ASN A 238 -1.55 -1.26 15.21
C ASN A 238 -0.64 -1.62 14.02
N PRO A 239 -0.06 -0.64 13.32
CA PRO A 239 0.76 -0.86 12.13
C PRO A 239 2.20 -1.31 12.46
N ILE A 240 2.42 -1.91 13.63
CA ILE A 240 3.75 -2.35 14.05
C ILE A 240 4.26 -3.41 13.06
N ASP A 241 5.52 -3.29 12.63
CA ASP A 241 6.14 -4.34 11.83
C ASP A 241 6.52 -5.50 12.77
N CYS A 242 5.71 -6.55 12.81
CA CYS A 242 5.93 -7.67 13.75
C CYS A 242 7.18 -8.50 13.44
N SER A 243 7.86 -8.23 12.31
CA SER A 243 9.24 -8.66 12.11
C SER A 243 10.18 -7.54 12.54
N ALA A 244 11.02 -7.78 13.56
CA ALA A 244 12.05 -6.81 13.95
C ALA A 244 12.93 -6.47 12.73
N GLY A 245 13.00 -5.19 12.36
CA GLY A 245 13.69 -4.74 11.15
C GLY A 245 13.03 -5.21 9.85
N GLY A 246 11.71 -5.41 9.86
CA GLY A 246 10.94 -5.82 8.70
C GLY A 246 11.04 -4.83 7.53
N HIS A 247 10.56 -5.27 6.37
CA HIS A 247 10.77 -4.57 5.11
C HIS A 247 10.20 -3.15 5.13
N GLY A 248 9.00 -2.97 5.70
CA GLY A 248 8.36 -1.67 5.84
C GLY A 248 9.10 -0.74 6.80
N THR A 249 9.63 -1.28 7.90
CA THR A 249 10.53 -0.54 8.81
C THR A 249 11.77 -0.03 8.08
N HIS A 250 12.41 -0.88 7.28
CA HIS A 250 13.57 -0.49 6.48
C HIS A 250 13.23 0.60 5.44
N VAL A 251 12.12 0.44 4.71
CA VAL A 251 11.63 1.45 3.74
C VAL A 251 11.34 2.78 4.44
N ALA A 252 10.67 2.75 5.59
CA ALA A 252 10.39 3.95 6.37
C ALA A 252 11.68 4.63 6.88
N GLY A 253 12.69 3.83 7.26
CA GLY A 253 14.01 4.30 7.68
C GLY A 253 14.74 5.00 6.54
N THR A 254 14.76 4.40 5.35
CA THR A 254 15.31 5.05 4.14
C THR A 254 14.61 6.37 3.84
N ALA A 255 13.28 6.42 3.95
CA ALA A 255 12.50 7.59 3.58
C ALA A 255 12.61 8.73 4.61
N ALA A 256 12.66 8.39 5.89
CA ALA A 256 12.45 9.36 6.96
C ALA A 256 13.10 8.97 8.30
N GLY A 257 14.07 8.06 8.39
CA GLY A 257 14.82 7.82 9.64
C GLY A 257 15.54 9.07 10.15
N TYR A 258 15.88 9.13 11.43
CA TYR A 258 16.75 10.18 11.98
C TYR A 258 18.25 9.88 11.72
N GLY A 259 18.59 8.62 11.44
CA GLY A 259 19.94 8.09 11.42
C GLY A 259 20.44 7.84 12.84
N VAL A 260 20.59 6.58 13.24
CA VAL A 260 21.11 6.15 14.56
C VAL A 260 22.26 5.16 14.44
#